data_AF-B4QCG0-F1
#
_entry.id   AF-B4QCG0-F1
#
_cell.length_a   1.000
_cell.length_b   1.000
_cell.length_c   1.000
_cell.angle_alpha   90.00
_cell.angle_beta   90.00
_cell.angle_gamma   90.00
#
_symmetry.space_group_name_H-M   'P 1'
#
loop_
_entity.id
_entity.type
_entity.pdbx_description
1 polymer ?
#
loop_
_entity_poly.entity_id
_entity_poly.type
_entity_poly.pdbx_seq_one_letter_code
_entity_poly.pdbx_strand_id
1 'polypeptide(L)' 'MALVCALTNEVPETPVVSPHSGAVFEKRVIEKYLLENGCDPISGKELKPEELIEIKTPAVVKPKPPSATSIPAT' A
#
# COMPACT_ATOMS: atom_id res chain seq x y z
N MET A 1 -12.41 -3.19 -8.32
CA MET A 1 -11.14 -3.77 -7.85
C MET A 1 -10.38 -2.67 -7.11
N ALA A 2 -9.98 -2.89 -5.86
CA ALA A 2 -9.06 -2.00 -5.16
C ALA A 2 -7.65 -2.58 -5.23
N LEU A 3 -6.65 -1.71 -5.25
CA LEU A 3 -5.25 -2.08 -5.16
C LEU A 3 -4.91 -2.27 -3.67
N VAL A 4 -4.35 -3.44 -3.31
CA VAL A 4 -4.16 -3.87 -1.92
C VAL A 4 -2.70 -4.25 -1.69
N CYS A 5 -2.15 -3.79 -0.57
CA CYS A 5 -0.80 -4.12 -0.12
C CYS A 5 -0.73 -5.57 0.35
N ALA A 6 0.19 -6.37 -0.20
CA ALA A 6 0.34 -7.78 0.15
C ALA A 6 0.87 -8.03 1.58
N LEU A 7 1.45 -7.01 2.23
CA LEU A 7 1.93 -7.10 3.61
C LEU A 7 0.85 -6.71 4.64
N THR A 8 0.12 -5.62 4.41
CA THR A 8 -0.85 -5.09 5.38
C THR A 8 -2.29 -5.47 5.08
N ASN A 9 -2.58 -5.95 3.87
CA ASN A 9 -3.93 -6.13 3.34
C ASN A 9 -4.77 -4.84 3.33
N GLU A 10 -4.13 -3.67 3.40
CA GLU A 10 -4.78 -2.37 3.29
C GLU A 10 -4.54 -1.73 1.93
N VAL A 11 -5.34 -0.71 1.60
CA VAL A 11 -5.10 0.12 0.42
C VAL A 11 -3.89 1.01 0.70
N PRO A 12 -2.77 0.87 -0.03
CA PRO A 12 -1.58 1.68 0.18
C PRO A 12 -1.84 3.15 -0.19
N GLU A 13 -1.21 4.05 0.54
CA GLU A 13 -1.12 5.48 0.20
C GLU A 13 -0.10 5.69 -0.93
N THR A 14 1.06 5.03 -0.83
CA THR A 14 2.13 5.09 -1.82
C THR A 14 2.40 3.68 -2.36
N PRO A 15 1.64 3.24 -3.37
CA PRO A 15 1.79 1.90 -3.91
C PRO A 15 3.07 1.74 -4.70
N VAL A 16 3.82 0.69 -4.37
CA VAL A 16 5.01 0.26 -5.11
C VAL A 16 4.87 -1.21 -5.49
N VAL A 17 5.47 -1.61 -6.61
CA VAL A 17 5.47 -3.01 -7.05
C VAL A 17 6.89 -3.55 -7.02
N SER A 18 7.02 -4.80 -6.60
CA SER A 18 8.26 -5.55 -6.79
C SER A 18 8.31 -6.13 -8.21
N PRO A 19 9.41 -5.96 -8.95
CA PRO A 19 9.59 -6.58 -10.26
C PRO A 19 9.73 -8.11 -10.19
N HIS A 20 10.00 -8.68 -9.01
CA HIS A 20 10.21 -10.12 -8.86
C HIS A 20 8.92 -10.90 -8.62
N SER A 21 8.09 -10.42 -7.70
CA SER A 21 6.81 -11.06 -7.36
C SER A 21 5.63 -10.47 -8.13
N GLY A 22 5.76 -9.25 -8.68
CA GLY A 22 4.64 -8.50 -9.24
C GLY A 22 3.61 -8.07 -8.18
N ALA A 23 3.90 -8.28 -6.90
CA ALA A 23 3.03 -7.92 -5.80
C ALA A 23 3.16 -6.44 -5.46
N VAL A 24 2.04 -5.87 -5.02
CA VAL A 24 1.94 -4.47 -4.63
C VAL A 24 2.14 -4.33 -3.13
N PHE A 25 2.88 -3.31 -2.73
CA PHE A 25 3.18 -3.00 -1.35
C PHE A 25 2.99 -1.51 -1.05
N GLU A 26 2.82 -1.18 0.22
CA GLU A 26 2.98 0.18 0.72
C GLU A 26 4.47 0.51 0.86
N LYS A 27 4.92 1.61 0.24
CA LYS A 27 6.33 2.03 0.21
C LYS A 27 6.99 2.00 1.59
N ARG A 28 6.37 2.63 2.59
CA ARG A 28 6.92 2.70 3.96
C ARG A 28 7.14 1.33 4.59
N VAL A 29 6.26 0.37 4.27
CA VAL A 29 6.27 -0.96 4.89
C VAL A 29 7.31 -1.85 4.20
N ILE A 30 7.35 -1.87 2.87
CA ILE A 30 8.31 -2.68 2.13
C ILE A 30 9.75 -2.17 2.29
N GLU A 31 9.98 -0.85 2.33
CA GLU A 31 11.32 -0.30 2.58
C GLU A 31 11.89 -0.77 3.92
N LYS A 32 11.05 -0.80 4.98
CA LYS A 32 11.45 -1.35 6.27
C LYS A 32 11.75 -2.84 6.19
N TYR A 33 10.92 -3.61 5.49
CA TYR A 33 11.15 -5.06 5.33
C TYR A 33 12.47 -5.34 4.59
N LEU A 34 12.77 -4.58 3.53
CA LEU A 34 14.00 -4.73 2.75
C LEU A 34 15.23 -4.30 3.55
N LEU A 35 15.11 -3.30 4.42
CA LEU A 35 16.20 -2.92 5.32
C LEU A 35 16.54 -4.04 6.32
N GLU A 36 15.55 -4.80 6.77
CA GLU A 36 15.71 -5.88 7.75
C GLU A 36 16.10 -7.23 7.12
N ASN A 37 15.54 -7.57 5.95
CA ASN A 37 15.66 -8.90 5.34
C ASN A 37 16.43 -8.92 4.00
N GLY A 38 16.49 -7.79 3.29
CA GLY A 38 17.15 -7.69 1.98
C GLY A 38 16.49 -8.49 0.85
N CYS A 39 15.25 -8.94 1.02
CA CYS A 39 14.56 -9.79 0.04
C CYS A 39 13.08 -9.43 -0.15
N ASP A 40 12.49 -9.91 -1.23
CA ASP A 40 11.06 -9.82 -1.49
C ASP A 40 10.28 -10.78 -0.57
N PRO A 41 9.25 -10.30 0.17
CA PRO A 41 8.50 -11.10 1.14
C PRO A 41 7.64 -12.21 0.52
N ILE A 42 7.37 -12.15 -0.79
CA ILE A 42 6.54 -13.12 -1.53
C ILE A 42 7.42 -14.09 -2.30
N SER A 43 8.40 -13.59 -3.07
CA SER A 43 9.24 -14.45 -3.91
C SER A 43 10.51 -14.94 -3.22
N GLY A 44 10.92 -14.35 -2.10
CA GLY A 44 12.16 -14.69 -1.38
C GLY A 44 13.44 -14.37 -2.15
N LYS A 45 13.35 -13.55 -3.20
CA LYS A 45 14.50 -13.13 -4.01
C LYS A 45 15.10 -11.87 -3.43
N GLU A 46 16.41 -11.70 -3.57
CA GLU A 46 17.08 -10.45 -3.18
C GLU A 46 16.42 -9.28 -3.93
N LEU A 47 16.05 -8.25 -3.19
CA LEU A 47 15.35 -7.08 -3.73
C LEU A 47 15.89 -5.85 -2.99
N LYS A 48 16.20 -4.79 -3.74
CA LYS A 48 16.63 -3.52 -3.15
C LYS A 48 15.52 -2.48 -3.17
N PRO A 49 15.52 -1.50 -2.24
CA PRO A 49 14.55 -0.41 -2.24
C PRO A 49 14.55 0.38 -3.55
N GLU A 50 15.71 0.48 -4.21
CA GLU A 50 15.89 1.18 -5.48
C GLU A 50 15.20 0.49 -6.67
N GLU A 51 14.96 -0.83 -6.56
CA GLU A 51 14.34 -1.63 -7.61
C GLU A 51 12.80 -1.62 -7.51
N LEU A 52 12.26 -1.01 -6.46
CA LEU A 52 10.82 -0.82 -6.31
C LEU A 52 10.30 0.19 -7.33
N ILE A 53 9.24 -0.19 -8.03
CA ILE A 53 8.61 0.66 -9.04
C ILE A 53 7.37 1.29 -8.44
N GLU A 54 7.37 2.62 -8.30
CA GLU A 54 6.21 3.37 -7.80
C GLU A 54 5.08 3.39 -8.84
N ILE A 55 3.86 3.04 -8.39
CA ILE A 55 2.66 3.08 -9.22
C ILE A 55 1.96 4.41 -9.00
N LYS A 56 1.91 5.24 -10.06
CA LYS A 56 1.12 6.47 -10.02
C LYS A 56 -0.36 6.16 -10.17
N THR A 57 -1.06 6.03 -9.04
CA THR A 57 -2.51 5.91 -9.01
C THR A 57 -3.16 7.18 -8.44
N PRO A 58 -4.37 7.55 -8.89
CA PRO A 58 -5.14 8.57 -8.19
C PRO A 58 -5.36 8.14 -6.75
N ALA A 59 -5.18 9.06 -5.80
CA ALA A 59 -5.37 8.78 -4.39
C ALA A 59 -6.78 8.24 -4.15
N VAL A 60 -6.88 7.09 -3.48
CA VAL A 60 -8.18 6.54 -3.08
C VAL A 60 -8.72 7.43 -1.97
N VAL A 61 -9.57 8.37 -2.34
CA VAL A 61 -10.29 9.22 -1.40
C VAL A 61 -11.41 8.39 -0.76
N LYS A 62 -11.27 8.11 0.54
CA LYS A 62 -12.39 7.55 1.33
C LYS A 62 -13.52 8.58 1.32
N PRO A 63 -14.76 8.23 0.92
CA PRO A 63 -15.88 9.16 0.98
C PRO A 63 -15.98 9.72 2.40
N LYS A 64 -15.98 11.05 2.52
CA LYS A 64 -16.13 11.68 3.83
C LYS A 64 -17.49 11.27 4.40
N PRO A 65 -17.58 10.76 5.64
CA PRO A 65 -18.87 10.44 6.25
C PRO A 65 -19.75 11.70 6.22
N PRO A 66 -21.05 11.58 5.89
CA PRO A 66 -21.95 12.72 6.01
C PRO A 66 -21.92 13.23 7.44
N SER A 67 -21.76 14.55 7.61
CA SER A 67 -21.77 15.17 8.93
C SER A 67 -23.14 14.91 9.56
N ALA A 68 -23.20 14.03 10.56
CA ALA A 68 -24.41 13.74 11.29
C ALA A 68 -24.80 14.98 12.10
N THR A 69 -25.62 15.86 11.54
CA THR A 69 -26.29 16.90 12.31
C THR A 69 -27.43 16.24 13.07
N SER A 70 -27.21 15.97 14.35
CA SER A 70 -28.24 15.57 15.29
C SER A 70 -29.18 16.75 15.53
N ILE A 71 -30.14 16.98 14.62
CA ILE A 71 -31.28 17.86 14.88
C ILE A 71 -32.43 16.94 15.31
N PRO A 72 -32.82 16.93 16.59
CA PRO A 72 -34.03 16.23 17.03
C PRO A 72 -35.24 16.93 16.41
N ALA A 73 -36.08 16.18 15.69
CA ALA A 73 -37.42 16.64 15.36
C ALA A 73 -38.22 16.70 16.67
N THR A 74 -38.72 17.89 16.99
CA THR A 74 -39.69 18.12 18.07
C THR A 74 -40.99 17.39 17.82
#